data_AF-A0A952H514-F1
#
_entry.id   AF-A0A952H514-F1
#
_cell.length_a   1.000
_cell.length_b   1.000
_cell.length_c   1.000
_cell.angle_alpha   90.00
_cell.angle_beta   90.00
_cell.angle_gamma   90.00
#
_symmetry.space_group_name_H-M   'P 1'
#
loop_
_entity.id
_entity.type
_entity.pdbx_description
1 polymer ?
#
loop_
_entity_poly.entity_id
_entity_poly.type
_entity_poly.pdbx_seq_one_letter_code
_entity_poly.pdbx_strand_id
1 'polypeptide(L)'
;LQLERDDGVRHRLAIRRVLATDSLYATREAVRLGLGAALVSGWTVQEDIAEGRLVRLLPRWRGTALPVHLLYPNPPAPSARLRYFIEAMRRSMSEPLWPDPLS
;
A
#
# COMPACT_ATOMS: atom_id res chain seq x y z
N LEU A 1 13.22 -8.55 4.64
CA LEU A 1 12.29 -7.77 3.79
C LEU A 1 12.53 -8.15 2.34
N GLN A 2 11.49 -8.37 1.53
CA GLN A 2 11.64 -8.62 0.10
C GLN A 2 11.20 -7.38 -0.67
N LEU A 3 12.02 -6.96 -1.63
CA LEU A 3 11.78 -5.82 -2.51
C LEU A 3 11.94 -6.26 -3.96
N GLU A 4 11.12 -5.70 -4.84
CA GLU A 4 11.19 -5.88 -6.28
C GLU A 4 11.53 -4.53 -6.92
N ARG A 5 12.47 -4.52 -7.84
CA ARG A 5 12.85 -3.35 -8.63
C ARG A 5 12.04 -3.31 -9.93
N ASP A 6 11.92 -2.13 -10.53
CA ASP A 6 11.15 -1.92 -11.77
C ASP A 6 11.55 -2.83 -12.96
N ASP A 7 12.76 -3.39 -12.96
CA ASP A 7 13.25 -4.36 -13.95
C ASP A 7 13.00 -5.83 -13.56
N GLY A 8 12.16 -6.07 -12.55
CA GLY A 8 11.77 -7.38 -12.06
C GLY A 8 12.79 -8.05 -11.12
N VAL A 9 13.92 -7.39 -10.84
CA VAL A 9 14.93 -7.97 -9.93
C VAL A 9 14.41 -7.96 -8.51
N ARG A 10 14.44 -9.13 -7.87
CA ARG A 10 14.04 -9.32 -6.47
C ARG A 10 15.25 -9.37 -5.55
N HIS A 11 15.22 -8.59 -4.49
CA HIS A 11 16.22 -8.62 -3.43
C HIS A 11 15.61 -8.85 -2.07
N ARG A 12 16.29 -9.67 -1.27
CA ARG A 12 15.98 -9.84 0.15
C ARG A 12 16.96 -9.01 0.98
N LEU A 13 16.43 -8.02 1.69
CA LEU A 13 17.18 -7.18 2.61
C LEU A 13 17.07 -7.74 4.04
N ALA A 14 18.21 -7.94 4.70
CA ALA A 14 18.26 -8.13 6.14
C ALA A 14 18.03 -6.78 6.84
N ILE A 15 17.09 -6.73 7.78
CA ILE A 15 16.76 -5.51 8.52
C ILE A 15 16.79 -5.82 10.00
N ARG A 16 17.48 -4.97 10.76
CA ARG A 16 17.36 -4.96 12.22
C ARG A 16 16.01 -4.35 12.59
N ARG A 17 15.12 -5.17 13.16
CA ARG A 17 13.81 -4.70 13.61
C ARG A 17 13.95 -3.98 14.94
N VAL A 18 13.43 -2.75 15.01
CA VAL A 18 13.37 -1.94 16.24
C VAL A 18 11.93 -1.87 16.80
N LEU A 19 10.94 -2.15 15.97
CA LEU A 19 9.52 -2.21 16.30
C LEU A 19 8.83 -3.33 15.50
N ALA A 20 7.81 -3.94 16.08
CA ALA A 20 6.94 -4.92 15.43
C ALA A 20 5.49 -4.61 15.80
N THR A 21 4.64 -4.36 14.81
CA THR A 21 3.21 -4.09 14.99
C THR A 21 2.44 -4.55 13.75
N ASP A 22 1.17 -4.88 13.93
CA ASP A 22 0.18 -5.16 12.89
C ASP A 22 -0.67 -3.92 12.53
N SER A 23 -0.49 -2.80 13.25
CA SER A 23 -1.17 -1.54 12.98
C SER A 23 -0.39 -0.67 11.99
N LEU A 24 -1.03 -0.37 10.87
CA LEU A 24 -0.49 0.56 9.87
C LEU A 24 -0.30 1.97 10.46
N TYR A 25 -1.24 2.43 11.29
CA TYR A 25 -1.16 3.75 11.93
C TYR A 25 -0.02 3.84 12.94
N ALA A 26 0.16 2.80 13.76
CA ALA A 26 1.28 2.77 14.72
C ALA A 26 2.63 2.76 13.99
N THR A 27 2.72 2.03 12.87
CA THR A 27 3.93 2.01 12.03
C THR A 27 4.22 3.39 11.44
N ARG A 28 3.21 4.08 10.91
CA ARG A 28 3.34 5.44 10.37
C ARG A 28 3.87 6.41 11.42
N GLU A 29 3.23 6.46 12.59
CA GLU A 29 3.64 7.39 13.65
C GLU A 29 5.03 7.07 14.18
N ALA A 30 5.41 5.79 14.30
CA ALA A 30 6.76 5.41 14.67
C ALA A 30 7.83 5.96 13.70
N VAL A 31 7.57 5.91 12.39
CA VAL A 31 8.49 6.48 11.39
C VAL A 31 8.49 8.02 11.48
N ARG A 32 7.33 8.66 11.69
CA ARG A 32 7.25 10.13 11.88
C ARG A 32 8.03 10.60 13.11
N LEU A 33 8.07 9.79 14.17
CA LEU A 33 8.85 10.05 15.38
C LEU A 33 10.34 9.68 15.24
N GLY A 34 10.78 9.22 14.07
CA GLY A 34 12.20 8.96 13.79
C GLY A 34 12.71 7.62 14.31
N LEU A 35 11.85 6.65 14.63
CA LEU A 35 12.28 5.33 15.10
C LEU A 35 13.06 4.55 14.03
N GLY A 36 12.91 4.89 12.75
CA GLY A 36 13.62 4.24 11.64
C GLY A 36 12.85 4.34 10.34
N ALA A 37 13.08 3.36 9.44
CA ALA A 37 12.38 3.24 8.16
C ALA A 37 11.35 2.09 8.18
N ALA A 38 10.27 2.24 7.42
CA ALA A 38 9.26 1.19 7.25
C ALA A 38 8.89 0.97 5.78
N LEU A 39 8.50 -0.26 5.46
CA LEU A 39 7.75 -0.56 4.25
C LEU A 39 6.27 -0.53 4.61
N VAL A 40 5.55 0.47 4.09
CA VAL A 40 4.12 0.68 4.33
C VAL A 40 3.39 0.89 3.02
N SER A 41 2.07 0.81 3.07
CA SER A 41 1.25 1.16 1.92
C SER A 41 1.33 2.65 1.61
N GLY A 42 1.48 3.00 0.33
CA GLY A 42 1.67 4.39 -0.11
C GLY A 42 0.54 5.34 0.34
N TRP A 43 -0.71 4.86 0.30
CA TRP A 43 -1.89 5.64 0.72
C TRP A 43 -1.81 6.14 2.17
N THR A 44 -1.11 5.44 3.05
CA THR A 44 -1.06 5.77 4.48
C THR A 44 -0.07 6.90 4.78
N VAL A 45 0.86 7.19 3.87
CA VAL A 45 1.97 8.15 4.07
C VAL A 45 2.04 9.25 3.02
N GLN A 46 1.05 9.31 2.13
CA GLN A 46 1.04 10.24 1.00
C GLN A 46 1.13 11.71 1.46
N GLU A 47 0.31 12.11 2.44
CA GLU A 47 0.33 13.47 3.00
C GLU A 47 1.68 13.79 3.65
N ASP A 48 2.25 12.85 4.42
CA ASP A 48 3.56 13.08 5.04
C ASP A 48 4.68 13.23 4.02
N ILE A 49 4.60 12.52 2.88
CA ILE A 49 5.56 12.68 1.79
C ILE A 49 5.35 14.03 1.11
N ALA A 50 4.10 14.40 0.81
CA ALA A 50 3.76 15.67 0.17
C ALA A 50 4.20 16.88 1.02
N GLU A 51 4.08 16.77 2.35
CA GLU A 51 4.48 17.80 3.30
C GLU A 51 5.95 17.69 3.73
N GLY A 52 6.73 16.77 3.13
CA GLY A 52 8.16 16.60 3.40
C GLY A 52 8.51 16.05 4.78
N ARG A 53 7.51 15.57 5.54
CA ARG A 53 7.71 14.92 6.85
C ARG A 53 8.29 13.52 6.72
N LEU A 54 7.99 12.83 5.61
CA LEU A 54 8.56 11.55 5.26
C LEU A 54 9.18 11.62 3.87
N VAL A 55 10.17 10.76 3.62
CA VAL A 55 10.85 10.67 2.32
C VAL A 55 10.90 9.23 1.84
N ARG A 56 10.81 9.03 0.52
CA ARG A 56 10.93 7.71 -0.09
C ARG A 56 12.41 7.34 -0.27
N LEU A 57 12.88 6.37 0.52
CA LEU A 57 14.29 5.96 0.51
C LEU A 57 14.72 5.20 -0.75
N LEU A 58 13.83 4.37 -1.31
CA LEU A 58 14.13 3.47 -2.42
C LEU A 58 13.12 3.66 -3.57
N PRO A 59 13.28 4.71 -4.41
CA PRO A 59 12.24 5.12 -5.38
C PRO A 59 12.01 4.14 -6.54
N ARG A 60 13.00 3.30 -6.88
CA ARG A 60 12.88 2.25 -7.92
C ARG A 60 12.50 0.88 -7.37
N TRP A 61 12.25 0.81 -6.07
CA TRP A 61 11.94 -0.44 -5.39
C TRP A 61 10.54 -0.38 -4.78
N ARG A 62 9.87 -1.53 -4.80
CA ARG A 62 8.53 -1.71 -4.26
C ARG A 62 8.50 -2.98 -3.41
N GLY A 63 7.63 -2.99 -2.40
CA GLY A 63 7.30 -4.24 -1.72
C GLY A 63 6.58 -5.20 -2.66
N THR A 64 6.47 -6.46 -2.27
CA THR A 64 5.61 -7.42 -2.99
C THR A 64 4.18 -6.86 -3.04
N ALA A 65 3.62 -6.77 -4.24
CA ALA A 65 2.23 -6.32 -4.42
C ALA A 65 1.28 -7.25 -3.65
N LEU A 66 0.43 -6.66 -2.81
CA LEU A 66 -0.61 -7.38 -2.09
C LEU A 66 -1.92 -7.23 -2.85
N PRO A 67 -2.51 -8.33 -3.37
CA PRO A 67 -3.77 -8.24 -4.09
C PRO A 67 -4.88 -7.80 -3.13
N VAL A 68 -5.73 -6.87 -3.61
CA VAL A 68 -6.95 -6.46 -2.91
C VAL A 68 -8.10 -7.28 -3.47
N HIS A 69 -8.87 -7.92 -2.59
CA HIS A 69 -9.99 -8.78 -2.97
C HIS A 69 -11.31 -8.19 -2.46
N LEU A 70 -12.34 -8.17 -3.33
CA LEU A 70 -13.72 -7.87 -2.94
C LEU A 70 -14.44 -9.18 -2.63
N LEU A 71 -14.70 -9.44 -1.35
CA LEU A 71 -15.41 -10.64 -0.89
C LEU A 71 -16.90 -10.35 -0.73
N TYR A 72 -17.74 -11.18 -1.32
CA TYR A 72 -19.19 -11.11 -1.21
C TYR A 72 -19.76 -12.53 -1.31
N PRO A 73 -20.92 -12.81 -0.67
CA PRO A 73 -21.64 -14.05 -0.91
C PRO A 73 -21.92 -14.19 -2.42
N ASN A 74 -21.83 -15.39 -2.99
CA ASN A 74 -22.13 -15.62 -4.41
C ASN A 74 -23.58 -16.11 -4.59
N PRO A 75 -24.61 -15.23 -4.54
CA PRO A 75 -25.97 -15.65 -4.74
C PRO A 75 -26.19 -16.06 -6.21
N PRO A 76 -27.08 -17.03 -6.49
CA PRO A 76 -27.45 -17.39 -7.85
C PRO A 76 -27.95 -16.20 -8.69
N ALA A 77 -28.57 -15.21 -8.04
CA ALA A 77 -29.03 -13.97 -8.67
C ALA A 77 -28.61 -12.76 -7.81
N PRO A 78 -27.47 -12.09 -8.12
CA PRO A 78 -27.05 -10.90 -7.39
C PRO A 78 -27.98 -9.71 -7.66
N SER A 79 -28.28 -8.94 -6.61
CA SER A 79 -29.13 -7.76 -6.73
C SER A 79 -28.51 -6.70 -7.65
N ALA A 80 -29.34 -5.84 -8.24
CA ALA A 80 -28.86 -4.72 -9.05
C ALA A 80 -27.88 -3.82 -8.27
N ARG A 81 -28.14 -3.60 -6.96
CA ARG A 81 -27.26 -2.85 -6.07
C ARG A 81 -25.89 -3.50 -5.91
N LEU A 82 -25.83 -4.82 -5.70
CA LEU A 82 -24.56 -5.55 -5.56
C LEU A 82 -23.76 -5.51 -6.86
N ARG A 83 -24.41 -5.75 -8.01
CA ARG A 83 -23.76 -5.64 -9.32
C ARG A 83 -23.20 -4.24 -9.57
N TYR A 84 -23.98 -3.22 -9.26
CA TYR A 84 -23.53 -1.82 -9.39
C TYR A 84 -22.37 -1.50 -8.46
N PHE A 85 -22.40 -1.98 -7.21
CA PHE A 85 -21.31 -1.79 -6.26
C PHE A 85 -20.01 -2.47 -6.72
N ILE A 86 -20.07 -3.72 -7.19
CA ILE A 86 -18.90 -4.44 -7.73
C ILE A 86 -18.32 -3.68 -8.92
N GLU A 87 -19.15 -3.21 -9.83
CA GLU A 87 -18.73 -2.44 -10.99
C GLU A 87 -18.10 -1.10 -10.60
N ALA A 88 -18.71 -0.37 -9.66
CA ALA A 88 -18.16 0.87 -9.13
C ALA A 88 -16.79 0.66 -8.47
N MET A 89 -16.64 -0.40 -7.67
CA MET A 89 -15.37 -0.78 -7.05
C MET A 89 -14.32 -1.17 -8.09
N ARG A 90 -14.69 -1.91 -9.15
CA ARG A 90 -13.74 -2.25 -10.21
C ARG A 90 -13.21 -1.01 -10.93
N ARG A 91 -14.07 -0.04 -11.21
CA ARG A 91 -13.68 1.22 -11.85
C ARG A 91 -12.76 2.06 -10.95
N SER A 92 -13.09 2.17 -9.66
CA SER A 92 -12.24 2.91 -8.72
C SER A 92 -10.90 2.22 -8.46
N MET A 93 -10.84 0.89 -8.57
CA MET A 93 -9.60 0.12 -8.41
C MET A 93 -8.76 0.01 -9.69
N SER A 94 -9.33 0.28 -10.87
CA SER A 94 -8.58 0.33 -12.14
C SER A 94 -7.78 1.62 -12.30
N GLU A 95 -8.24 2.70 -11.67
CA GLU A 95 -7.39 3.85 -11.39
C GLU A 95 -6.57 3.56 -10.14
N PRO A 96 -5.32 4.05 -10.04
CA PRO A 96 -4.61 4.05 -8.78
C PRO A 96 -5.52 4.67 -7.71
N LEU A 97 -5.93 3.89 -6.70
CA LEU A 97 -6.78 4.36 -5.59
C LEU A 97 -6.17 5.57 -4.85
N TRP A 98 -4.90 5.85 -5.10
CA TRP A 98 -4.15 7.02 -4.72
C TRP A 98 -3.28 7.42 -5.93
N PRO A 99 -3.24 8.70 -6.32
CA PRO A 99 -2.34 9.15 -7.38
C PRO A 99 -0.90 8.89 -6.92
N ASP A 100 -0.03 8.37 -7.80
CA ASP A 100 1.40 8.32 -7.51
C ASP A 100 1.84 9.77 -7.27
N PRO A 101 2.23 10.18 -6.06
CA PRO A 101 2.53 11.58 -5.77
C PRO A 101 3.76 12.09 -6.54
N LEU A 102 4.37 11.25 -7.38
CA LEU A 102 5.60 11.48 -8.12
C LEU A 102 5.48 11.11 -9.62
N SER A 103 4.27 10.89 -10.15
CA SER A 103 4.01 10.80 -11.61
C SER A 103 3.70 12.17 -12.22
#